data_AF-A0A3D2SND6-F1
#
_entry.id   AF-A0A3D2SND6-F1
#
_cell.length_a   1.000
_cell.length_b   1.000
_cell.length_c   1.000
_cell.angle_alpha   90.00
_cell.angle_beta   90.00
_cell.angle_gamma   90.00
#
_symmetry.space_group_name_H-M   'P 1'
#
loop_
_entity.id
_entity.type
_entity.pdbx_description
1 polymer ?
#
loop_
_entity_poly.entity_id
_entity_poly.type
_entity_poly.pdbx_seq_one_letter_code
_entity_poly.pdbx_strand_id
1 'polypeptide(L)'
;GFEVKIPDIMSISGEGRRNKKPLSSWEQRGVTRVDGSALVQGNLSLSTPAGLMTPAGANGPAFLVFKNFDAIYSYNAAESYGLAIAHLSDRLKGAGPFVSSWPTDDPGTSRAERREIQRYLVSRGYDIGEVDGLIGDKSRQAIRQEQTRLGLNPTGRAGQQILKAIRT
;
A
#
# COMPACT_ATOMS: atom_id res chain seq x y z
N GLY A 1 -14.11 -0.14 7.35
CA GLY A 1 -13.77 -1.22 6.40
C GLY A 1 -13.43 -2.43 7.23
N PHE A 2 -12.65 -3.36 6.70
CA PHE A 2 -12.05 -4.42 7.51
C PHE A 2 -10.82 -4.99 6.81
N GLU A 3 -9.95 -5.60 7.61
CA GLU A 3 -8.76 -6.29 7.13
C GLU A 3 -9.15 -7.61 6.44
N VAL A 4 -8.46 -7.93 5.36
CA VAL A 4 -8.71 -9.10 4.52
C VAL A 4 -7.43 -9.87 4.24
N LYS A 5 -7.58 -11.17 3.99
CA LYS A 5 -6.56 -12.02 3.38
C LYS A 5 -6.76 -12.02 1.87
N ILE A 6 -5.66 -11.85 1.15
CA ILE A 6 -5.60 -11.94 -0.31
C ILE A 6 -4.89 -13.26 -0.64
N PRO A 7 -5.41 -14.09 -1.57
CA PRO A 7 -4.70 -15.28 -2.03
C PRO A 7 -3.37 -14.93 -2.72
N ASP A 8 -2.32 -15.73 -2.52
CA ASP A 8 -0.99 -15.48 -3.09
C ASP A 8 -0.98 -15.31 -4.62
N ILE A 9 -1.90 -16.00 -5.30
CA ILE A 9 -2.02 -15.95 -6.77
C ILE A 9 -2.76 -14.70 -7.28
N MET A 10 -3.40 -13.93 -6.41
CA MET A 10 -4.24 -12.81 -6.81
C MET A 10 -3.39 -11.56 -7.07
N SER A 11 -3.41 -11.09 -8.32
CA SER A 11 -2.82 -9.80 -8.66
C SER A 11 -3.58 -8.65 -8.00
N ILE A 12 -2.83 -7.72 -7.40
CA ILE A 12 -3.31 -6.45 -6.85
C ILE A 12 -3.06 -5.27 -7.79
N SER A 13 -2.54 -5.53 -9.00
CA SER A 13 -2.24 -4.48 -9.97
C SER A 13 -3.51 -3.74 -10.41
N GLY A 14 -3.48 -2.42 -10.39
CA GLY A 14 -4.63 -1.57 -10.70
C GLY A 14 -5.72 -1.54 -9.63
N GLU A 15 -5.53 -2.26 -8.51
CA GLU A 15 -6.44 -2.19 -7.37
C GLU A 15 -6.11 -1.01 -6.46
N GLY A 16 -7.12 -0.52 -5.75
CA GLY A 16 -6.98 0.62 -4.86
C GLY A 16 -8.32 1.06 -4.29
N ARG A 17 -8.29 2.04 -3.38
CA ARG A 17 -9.49 2.64 -2.76
C ARG A 17 -10.52 3.15 -3.78
N ARG A 18 -10.06 3.67 -4.92
CA ARG A 18 -10.89 4.27 -5.97
C ARG A 18 -11.49 3.23 -6.93
N ASN A 19 -10.78 2.14 -7.21
CA ASN A 19 -11.25 1.08 -8.12
C ASN A 19 -12.17 0.11 -7.37
N LYS A 20 -13.34 0.58 -6.98
CA LYS A 20 -14.29 -0.24 -6.20
C LYS A 20 -14.94 -1.31 -7.07
N LYS A 21 -15.07 -2.51 -6.52
CA LYS A 21 -15.79 -3.64 -7.10
C LYS A 21 -16.83 -4.16 -6.10
N PRO A 22 -17.93 -4.78 -6.57
CA PRO A 22 -18.88 -5.41 -5.66
C PRO A 22 -18.20 -6.49 -4.82
N LEU A 23 -18.67 -6.72 -3.58
CA LEU A 23 -18.13 -7.77 -2.69
C LEU A 23 -18.10 -9.14 -3.35
N SER A 24 -19.07 -9.48 -4.21
CA SER A 24 -19.06 -10.72 -4.99
C SER A 24 -17.80 -10.89 -5.86
N SER A 25 -17.26 -9.81 -6.42
CA SER A 25 -16.04 -9.87 -7.22
C SER A 25 -14.82 -10.19 -6.36
N TRP A 26 -14.78 -9.71 -5.12
CA TRP A 26 -13.71 -10.01 -4.17
C TRP A 26 -13.82 -11.45 -3.66
N GLU A 27 -15.02 -11.94 -3.36
CA GLU A 27 -15.25 -13.35 -2.97
C GLU A 27 -14.84 -14.31 -4.08
N GLN A 28 -15.21 -14.03 -5.34
CA GLN A 28 -14.82 -14.85 -6.50
C GLN A 28 -13.31 -14.89 -6.72
N ARG A 29 -12.58 -13.85 -6.28
CA ARG A 29 -11.12 -13.79 -6.31
C ARG A 29 -10.47 -14.42 -5.08
N GLY A 30 -11.26 -15.03 -4.18
CA GLY A 30 -10.79 -15.71 -2.98
C GLY A 30 -10.44 -14.79 -1.81
N VAL A 31 -10.81 -13.51 -1.86
CA VAL A 31 -10.61 -12.59 -0.73
C VAL A 31 -11.52 -12.99 0.42
N THR A 32 -10.95 -13.10 1.61
CA THR A 32 -11.67 -13.45 2.84
C THR A 32 -11.36 -12.44 3.94
N ARG A 33 -12.20 -12.31 4.96
CA ARG A 33 -11.82 -11.51 6.13
C ARG A 33 -10.62 -12.14 6.83
N VAL A 34 -9.81 -11.32 7.47
CA VAL A 34 -8.59 -11.80 8.13
C VAL A 34 -8.89 -12.81 9.26
N ASP A 35 -10.05 -12.67 9.89
CA ASP A 35 -10.59 -13.53 10.95
C ASP A 35 -11.31 -14.80 10.42
N GLY A 36 -11.40 -14.97 9.10
CA GLY A 36 -12.07 -16.11 8.46
C GLY A 36 -13.59 -15.97 8.32
N SER A 37 -14.19 -14.88 8.77
CA SER A 37 -15.63 -14.63 8.58
C SER A 37 -15.99 -14.26 7.13
N ALA A 38 -17.27 -14.44 6.76
CA ALA A 38 -17.77 -14.08 5.43
C ALA A 38 -17.68 -12.57 5.16
N LEU A 39 -17.37 -12.16 3.92
CA LEU A 39 -17.24 -10.73 3.58
C LEU A 39 -18.56 -9.95 3.78
N VAL A 40 -19.69 -10.62 3.58
CA VAL A 40 -21.03 -10.07 3.74
C VAL A 40 -21.52 -10.31 5.17
N GLN A 41 -21.65 -9.23 5.93
CA GLN A 41 -22.26 -9.22 7.27
C GLN A 41 -23.05 -7.94 7.51
N GLY A 42 -24.03 -8.00 8.41
CA GLY A 42 -24.84 -6.86 8.79
C GLY A 42 -25.59 -6.28 7.59
N ASN A 43 -25.35 -5.01 7.29
CA ASN A 43 -25.98 -4.29 6.19
C ASN A 43 -25.21 -4.35 4.86
N LEU A 44 -24.13 -5.14 4.78
CA LEU A 44 -23.41 -5.37 3.54
C LEU A 44 -24.20 -6.37 2.68
N SER A 45 -24.05 -6.24 1.36
CA SER A 45 -24.57 -7.20 0.38
C SER A 45 -23.48 -7.53 -0.63
N LEU A 46 -23.67 -8.59 -1.42
CA LEU A 46 -22.76 -8.95 -2.51
C LEU A 46 -22.57 -7.81 -3.54
N SER A 47 -23.53 -6.91 -3.67
CA SER A 47 -23.46 -5.75 -4.56
C SER A 47 -22.72 -4.55 -3.96
N THR A 48 -22.41 -4.58 -2.66
CA THR A 48 -21.80 -3.43 -1.97
C THR A 48 -20.41 -3.13 -2.54
N PRO A 49 -20.16 -1.90 -3.03
CA PRO A 49 -18.86 -1.55 -3.60
C PRO A 49 -17.77 -1.42 -2.53
N ALA A 50 -16.65 -2.10 -2.73
CA ALA A 50 -15.46 -2.01 -1.89
C ALA A 50 -14.20 -1.84 -2.76
N GLY A 51 -13.26 -1.00 -2.32
CA GLY A 51 -11.93 -0.89 -2.92
C GLY A 51 -10.93 -1.70 -2.10
N LEU A 52 -9.98 -2.35 -2.76
CA LEU A 52 -8.90 -3.07 -2.10
C LEU A 52 -7.71 -2.11 -1.88
N MET A 53 -7.39 -1.84 -0.62
CA MET A 53 -6.28 -0.98 -0.21
C MET A 53 -5.17 -1.84 0.38
N THR A 54 -3.96 -1.76 -0.18
CA THR A 54 -2.77 -2.51 0.23
C THR A 54 -1.61 -1.55 0.54
N PRO A 55 -1.59 -0.90 1.73
CA PRO A 55 -0.70 0.23 1.99
C PRO A 55 0.79 -0.12 1.98
N ALA A 56 1.14 -1.39 2.19
CA ALA A 56 2.49 -1.92 2.10
C ALA A 56 2.67 -2.99 1.00
N GLY A 57 1.80 -2.98 -0.02
CA GLY A 57 1.80 -3.98 -1.08
C GLY A 57 1.20 -5.32 -0.63
N ALA A 58 1.46 -6.37 -1.42
CA ALA A 58 0.84 -7.71 -1.22
C ALA A 58 1.28 -8.42 0.06
N ASN A 59 2.47 -8.12 0.57
CA ASN A 59 3.07 -8.79 1.74
C ASN A 59 2.75 -8.08 3.07
N GLY A 60 1.83 -7.11 3.07
CA GLY A 60 1.39 -6.39 4.26
C GLY A 60 -0.09 -6.53 4.50
N PRO A 61 -0.63 -5.85 5.52
CA PRO A 61 -2.07 -5.84 5.77
C PRO A 61 -2.82 -5.25 4.58
N ALA A 62 -3.93 -5.90 4.22
CA ALA A 62 -4.82 -5.48 3.14
C ALA A 62 -6.22 -5.21 3.68
N PHE A 63 -6.91 -4.25 3.08
CA PHE A 63 -8.20 -3.79 3.59
C PHE A 63 -9.22 -3.64 2.46
N LEU A 64 -10.43 -4.12 2.69
CA LEU A 64 -11.59 -3.67 1.91
C LEU A 64 -12.14 -2.39 2.55
N VAL A 65 -12.11 -1.31 1.77
CA VAL A 65 -12.56 0.02 2.17
C VAL A 65 -13.80 0.45 1.38
N PHE A 66 -14.73 1.12 2.07
CA PHE A 66 -16.06 1.47 1.57
C PHE A 66 -16.24 2.99 1.51
N LYS A 67 -17.43 3.46 1.11
CA LYS A 67 -17.77 4.89 1.04
C LYS A 67 -17.44 5.69 2.30
N ASN A 68 -17.57 5.10 3.49
CA ASN A 68 -17.23 5.78 4.75
C ASN A 68 -15.73 6.09 4.87
N PHE A 69 -14.86 5.27 4.27
CA PHE A 69 -13.43 5.58 4.22
C PHE A 69 -13.15 6.76 3.29
N ASP A 70 -13.92 6.90 2.19
CA ASP A 70 -13.80 8.07 1.31
C ASP A 70 -14.20 9.36 2.03
N ALA A 71 -15.19 9.29 2.92
CA ALA A 71 -15.56 10.42 3.78
C ALA A 71 -14.42 10.84 4.72
N ILE A 72 -13.74 9.88 5.37
CA ILE A 72 -12.56 10.19 6.20
C ILE A 72 -11.43 10.79 5.35
N TYR A 73 -11.16 10.19 4.19
CA TYR A 73 -10.16 10.67 3.24
C TYR A 73 -10.46 12.08 2.72
N SER A 74 -11.73 12.48 2.64
CA SER A 74 -12.10 13.84 2.21
C SER A 74 -11.61 14.94 3.16
N TYR A 75 -11.37 14.59 4.43
CA TYR A 75 -10.81 15.51 5.43
C TYR A 75 -9.31 15.72 5.24
N ASN A 76 -8.58 14.65 4.90
CA ASN A 76 -7.16 14.70 4.56
C ASN A 76 -6.85 13.62 3.53
N ALA A 77 -6.35 14.05 2.36
CA ALA A 77 -6.13 13.24 1.18
C ALA A 77 -4.92 12.27 1.28
N ALA A 78 -4.73 11.64 2.45
CA ALA A 78 -3.70 10.65 2.71
C ALA A 78 -4.35 9.32 3.18
N GLU A 79 -4.02 8.22 2.51
CA GLU A 79 -4.52 6.89 2.88
C GLU A 79 -4.03 6.44 4.26
N SER A 80 -2.79 6.80 4.62
CA SER A 80 -2.24 6.55 5.96
C SER A 80 -3.02 7.28 7.05
N TYR A 81 -3.42 8.52 6.81
CA TYR A 81 -4.29 9.27 7.72
C TYR A 81 -5.66 8.59 7.84
N GLY A 82 -6.29 8.27 6.72
CA GLY A 82 -7.60 7.59 6.71
C GLY A 82 -7.58 6.25 7.44
N LEU A 83 -6.53 5.47 7.24
CA LEU A 83 -6.32 4.19 7.93
C LEU A 83 -6.10 4.39 9.43
N ALA A 84 -5.31 5.38 9.85
CA ALA A 84 -5.07 5.68 11.25
C ALA A 84 -6.36 6.09 11.99
N ILE A 85 -7.18 6.96 11.39
CA ILE A 85 -8.45 7.39 11.99
C ILE A 85 -9.46 6.24 12.05
N ALA A 86 -9.60 5.48 10.96
CA ALA A 86 -10.48 4.31 10.94
C ALA A 86 -10.06 3.28 12.01
N HIS A 87 -8.76 2.98 12.08
CA HIS A 87 -8.22 2.04 13.06
C HIS A 87 -8.40 2.55 14.48
N LEU A 88 -8.12 3.82 14.76
CA LEU A 88 -8.36 4.42 16.08
C LEU A 88 -9.83 4.29 16.48
N SER A 89 -10.77 4.54 15.57
CA SER A 89 -12.19 4.36 15.84
C SER A 89 -12.54 2.91 16.20
N ASP A 90 -11.92 1.92 15.56
CA ASP A 90 -12.12 0.51 15.88
C ASP A 90 -11.50 0.17 17.26
N ARG A 91 -10.30 0.68 17.54
CA ARG A 91 -9.61 0.51 18.84
C ARG A 91 -10.42 1.10 20.00
N LEU A 92 -11.05 2.26 19.81
CA LEU A 92 -11.92 2.89 20.81
C LEU A 92 -13.21 2.08 21.10
N LYS A 93 -13.65 1.25 20.15
CA LYS A 93 -14.78 0.32 20.33
C LYS A 93 -14.35 -1.02 20.93
N GLY A 94 -13.09 -1.19 21.28
CA GLY A 94 -12.55 -2.43 21.86
C GLY A 94 -12.07 -3.45 20.83
N ALA A 95 -11.99 -3.12 19.53
CA ALA A 95 -11.43 -4.02 18.53
C ALA A 95 -9.90 -4.20 18.72
N GLY A 96 -9.36 -5.31 18.21
CA GLY A 96 -7.93 -5.63 18.24
C GLY A 96 -7.03 -4.76 17.35
N PRO A 97 -5.70 -4.95 17.40
CA PRO A 97 -4.78 -4.38 16.41
C PRO A 97 -5.00 -5.05 15.04
N PHE A 98 -4.30 -4.58 14.00
CA PHE A 98 -4.22 -5.34 12.74
C PHE A 98 -3.61 -6.72 12.98
N VAL A 99 -4.13 -7.72 12.28
CA VAL A 99 -3.72 -9.12 12.43
C VAL A 99 -2.47 -9.41 11.61
N SER A 100 -2.39 -8.88 10.39
CA SER A 100 -1.23 -9.06 9.51
C SER A 100 -0.10 -8.12 9.90
N SER A 101 1.11 -8.66 10.02
CA SER A 101 2.31 -7.88 10.27
C SER A 101 2.65 -6.97 9.09
N TRP A 102 3.23 -5.81 9.39
CA TRP A 102 3.80 -4.94 8.37
C TRP A 102 5.17 -5.49 7.91
N PRO A 103 5.51 -5.40 6.62
CA PRO A 103 6.86 -5.72 6.16
C PRO A 103 7.84 -4.66 6.69
N THR A 104 8.88 -5.11 7.41
CA THR A 104 9.91 -4.25 8.04
C THR A 104 11.31 -4.46 7.47
N ASP A 105 11.44 -5.27 6.43
CA ASP A 105 12.71 -5.65 5.78
C ASP A 105 13.31 -4.53 4.91
N ASP A 106 12.49 -3.55 4.50
CA ASP A 106 12.92 -2.36 3.75
C ASP A 106 12.48 -1.06 4.45
N PRO A 107 13.14 -0.70 5.58
CA PRO A 107 12.79 0.51 6.32
C PRO A 107 12.98 1.77 5.47
N GLY A 108 12.20 2.79 5.79
CA GLY A 108 12.23 4.07 5.08
C GLY A 108 13.57 4.79 5.23
N THR A 109 13.85 5.67 4.27
CA THR A 109 15.03 6.53 4.27
C THR A 109 14.68 7.96 4.70
N SER A 110 15.63 8.60 5.37
CA SER A 110 15.60 10.03 5.68
C SER A 110 15.52 10.87 4.41
N ARG A 111 15.17 12.16 4.54
CA ARG A 111 15.14 13.06 3.38
C ARG A 111 16.51 13.21 2.73
N ALA A 112 17.58 13.18 3.51
CA ALA A 112 18.95 13.26 3.00
C ALA A 112 19.32 12.02 2.18
N GLU A 113 19.01 10.83 2.68
CA GLU A 113 19.21 9.56 1.98
C GLU A 113 18.33 9.45 0.71
N ARG A 114 17.09 9.96 0.74
CA ARG A 114 16.26 10.05 -0.48
C ARG A 114 16.91 10.91 -1.55
N ARG A 115 17.53 12.02 -1.18
CA ARG A 115 18.28 12.87 -2.13
C ARG A 115 19.51 12.15 -2.67
N GLU A 116 20.17 11.32 -1.87
CA GLU A 116 21.29 10.49 -2.32
C GLU A 116 20.84 9.50 -3.40
N ILE A 117 19.73 8.78 -3.17
CA ILE A 117 19.12 7.90 -4.17
C ILE A 117 18.76 8.68 -5.44
N GLN A 118 18.13 9.85 -5.31
CA GLN A 118 17.77 10.68 -6.46
C GLN A 118 19.01 11.13 -7.26
N ARG A 119 20.10 11.56 -6.62
CA ARG A 119 21.35 11.93 -7.31
C ARG A 119 21.95 10.75 -8.05
N TYR A 120 21.94 9.56 -7.43
CA TYR A 120 22.37 8.34 -8.08
C TYR A 120 21.53 8.03 -9.34
N LEU A 121 20.20 8.15 -9.25
CA LEU A 121 19.34 7.92 -10.41
C LEU A 121 19.61 8.92 -11.53
N VAL A 122 19.82 10.20 -11.20
CA VAL A 122 20.20 11.22 -12.20
C VAL A 122 21.54 10.90 -12.85
N SER A 123 22.55 10.47 -12.08
CA SER A 123 23.86 10.10 -12.63
C SER A 123 23.82 8.83 -13.51
N ARG A 124 22.79 8.00 -13.34
CA ARG A 124 22.47 6.86 -14.22
C ARG A 124 21.65 7.24 -15.46
N GLY A 125 21.23 8.49 -15.58
CA GLY A 125 20.50 9.02 -16.74
C GLY A 125 18.97 8.95 -16.64
N TYR A 126 18.40 8.66 -15.47
CA TYR A 126 16.95 8.68 -15.29
C TYR A 126 16.42 10.12 -15.19
N ASP A 127 15.38 10.46 -15.98
CA ASP A 127 14.62 11.71 -15.80
C ASP A 127 13.64 11.57 -14.62
N ILE A 128 14.09 12.00 -13.45
CA ILE A 128 13.26 12.03 -12.24
C ILE A 128 12.83 13.44 -11.81
N GLY A 129 13.27 14.47 -12.53
CA GLY A 129 13.17 15.87 -12.09
C GLY A 129 14.19 16.26 -11.02
N GLU A 130 13.80 17.19 -10.15
CA GLU A 130 14.66 17.79 -9.13
C GLU A 130 15.03 16.83 -7.99
N VAL A 131 16.24 16.98 -7.44
CA VAL A 131 16.73 16.25 -6.26
C VAL A 131 16.25 16.93 -4.96
N ASP A 132 14.96 16.79 -4.68
CA ASP A 132 14.27 17.47 -3.58
C ASP A 132 14.04 16.58 -2.33
N GLY A 133 14.30 15.28 -2.43
CA GLY A 133 14.03 14.26 -1.43
C GLY A 133 12.57 13.80 -1.38
N LEU A 134 11.72 14.27 -2.29
CA LEU A 134 10.33 13.82 -2.44
C LEU A 134 10.29 12.73 -3.51
N ILE A 135 9.85 11.54 -3.11
CA ILE A 135 9.76 10.41 -4.03
C ILE A 135 8.43 10.48 -4.76
N GLY A 136 8.41 11.19 -5.89
CA GLY A 136 7.26 11.29 -6.80
C GLY A 136 7.12 10.07 -7.72
N ASP A 137 6.18 10.12 -8.67
CA ASP A 137 5.93 9.01 -9.60
C ASP A 137 7.11 8.70 -10.50
N LYS A 138 7.78 9.73 -11.05
CA LYS A 138 8.99 9.56 -11.85
C LYS A 138 10.11 8.90 -11.04
N SER A 139 10.36 9.36 -9.81
CA SER A 139 11.35 8.73 -8.92
C SER A 139 10.97 7.29 -8.60
N ARG A 140 9.70 6.98 -8.27
CA ARG A 140 9.23 5.60 -8.04
C ARG A 140 9.47 4.70 -9.25
N GLN A 141 9.21 5.20 -10.46
CA GLN A 141 9.43 4.46 -11.70
C GLN A 141 10.93 4.17 -11.92
N ALA A 142 11.79 5.17 -11.76
CA ALA A 142 13.24 4.99 -11.87
C ALA A 142 13.79 4.04 -10.81
N ILE A 143 13.31 4.13 -9.56
CA ILE A 143 13.67 3.20 -8.48
C ILE A 143 13.27 1.76 -8.84
N ARG A 144 12.08 1.53 -9.42
CA ARG A 144 11.69 0.18 -9.86
C ARG A 144 12.64 -0.39 -10.90
N GLN A 145 12.99 0.41 -11.90
CA GLN A 145 13.91 0.00 -12.97
C GLN A 145 15.29 -0.33 -12.38
N GLU A 146 15.77 0.51 -11.46
CA GLU A 146 17.06 0.33 -10.83
C GLU A 146 17.08 -0.87 -9.87
N GLN A 147 16.00 -1.11 -9.12
CA GLN A 147 15.82 -2.32 -8.32
C GLN A 147 15.88 -3.57 -9.19
N THR A 148 15.17 -3.60 -10.32
CA THR A 148 15.27 -4.72 -11.28
C THR A 148 16.70 -4.91 -11.76
N ARG A 149 17.41 -3.83 -12.13
CA ARG A 149 18.81 -3.90 -12.58
C ARG A 149 19.75 -4.44 -11.50
N LEU A 150 19.49 -4.13 -10.24
CA LEU A 150 20.26 -4.56 -9.07
C LEU A 150 19.82 -5.94 -8.54
N GLY A 151 18.85 -6.61 -9.17
CA GLY A 151 18.32 -7.90 -8.69
C GLY A 151 17.48 -7.81 -7.41
N LEU A 152 16.98 -6.61 -7.07
CA LEU A 152 16.07 -6.36 -5.96
C LEU A 152 14.61 -6.47 -6.41
N ASN A 153 13.70 -6.66 -5.46
CA ASN A 153 12.26 -6.59 -5.71
C ASN A 153 11.87 -5.19 -6.21
N PRO A 154 11.20 -5.03 -7.37
CA PRO A 154 10.90 -3.73 -7.98
C PRO A 154 9.70 -3.04 -7.33
N THR A 155 9.83 -2.69 -6.06
CA THR A 155 8.78 -2.04 -5.26
C THR A 155 8.60 -0.55 -5.59
N GLY A 156 9.64 0.11 -6.13
CA GLY A 156 9.68 1.56 -6.35
C GLY A 156 9.90 2.36 -5.07
N ARG A 157 10.16 1.69 -3.95
CA ARG A 157 10.38 2.32 -2.65
C ARG A 157 11.84 2.76 -2.53
N ALA A 158 12.03 4.02 -2.13
CA ALA A 158 13.34 4.53 -1.71
C ALA A 158 13.67 4.04 -0.29
N GLY A 159 13.78 2.72 -0.11
CA GLY A 159 14.10 2.12 1.18
C GLY A 159 15.60 1.87 1.37
N GLN A 160 15.95 1.33 2.53
CA GLN A 160 17.33 1.03 2.89
C GLN A 160 17.96 -0.04 1.98
N GLN A 161 17.18 -0.93 1.35
CA GLN A 161 17.72 -1.97 0.45
C GLN A 161 18.39 -1.36 -0.78
N ILE A 162 17.70 -0.47 -1.52
CA ILE A 162 18.31 0.20 -2.68
C ILE A 162 19.43 1.15 -2.25
N LEU A 163 19.29 1.86 -1.12
CA LEU A 163 20.33 2.76 -0.63
C LEU A 163 21.65 2.02 -0.35
N LYS A 164 21.58 0.84 0.28
CA LYS A 164 22.75 0.01 0.52
C LYS A 164 23.35 -0.49 -0.79
N ALA A 165 22.51 -0.96 -1.71
CA ALA A 165 22.96 -1.49 -3.01
C ALA A 165 23.64 -0.45 -3.92
N ILE A 166 23.34 0.84 -3.77
CA ILE A 166 24.01 1.92 -4.54
C ILE A 166 25.28 2.45 -3.86
N ARG A 167 25.51 2.09 -2.60
CA ARG A 167 26.70 2.48 -1.81
C ARG A 167 27.84 1.46 -1.87
N THR A 168 27.55 0.26 -2.40
CA THR A 168 28.53 -0.80 -2.68
C THR A 168 29.14 -0.63 -4.04
#